data_AF-A0A966D781-F1
#
_entry.id   AF-A0A966D781-F1
#
_cell.length_a   1.000
_cell.length_b   1.000
_cell.length_c   1.000
_cell.angle_alpha   90.00
_cell.angle_beta   90.00
_cell.angle_gamma   90.00
#
_symmetry.space_group_name_H-M   'P 1'
#
loop_
_entity.id
_entity.type
_entity.pdbx_description
1 polymer ?
#
loop_
_entity_poly.entity_id
_entity_poly.type
_entity_poly.pdbx_seq_one_letter_code
_entity_poly.pdbx_strand_id
1 'polypeptide(L)' 'MTDTSSSGVIFAIKRYALHDGPDLRVTVFMKGCPLSCLWC' A
#
# COMPACT_ATOMS: atom_id res chain seq x y z
N MET A 1 -2.66 27.30 13.28
CA MET A 1 -2.54 25.85 13.57
C MET A 1 -3.50 25.14 12.64
N THR A 2 -3.05 24.82 11.42
CA THR A 2 -3.86 24.02 10.49
C THR A 2 -3.57 22.56 10.78
N ASP A 3 -4.51 21.89 11.45
CA ASP A 3 -4.53 20.43 11.57
C ASP A 3 -4.92 19.86 10.22
N THR A 4 -3.93 19.67 9.34
CA THR A 4 -4.14 19.01 8.07
C THR A 4 -4.15 17.50 8.32
N SER A 5 -5.35 16.96 8.59
CA SER A 5 -5.57 15.51 8.63
C SER A 5 -5.12 14.90 7.30
N SER A 6 -4.00 14.17 7.32
CA SER A 6 -3.47 13.50 6.14
C SER A 6 -4.29 12.24 5.85
N SER A 7 -4.85 12.17 4.64
CA SER A 7 -5.62 11.01 4.17
C SER A 7 -5.06 10.52 2.83
N GLY A 8 -5.18 9.20 2.59
CA GLY A 8 -4.72 8.54 1.37
C GLY A 8 -5.67 7.42 0.98
N VAL A 9 -5.66 7.04 -0.30
CA VAL A 9 -6.58 6.03 -0.84
C VAL A 9 -5.91 4.65 -0.83
N ILE A 10 -6.54 3.69 -0.16
CA ILE A 10 -6.08 2.30 -0.07
C ILE A 10 -6.84 1.46 -1.09
N PHE A 11 -6.12 0.65 -1.87
CA PHE A 11 -6.71 -0.30 -2.81
C PHE A 11 -6.96 -1.67 -2.16
N ALA A 12 -6.00 -2.17 -1.38
CA ALA A 12 -6.09 -3.48 -0.74
C ALA A 12 -5.25 -3.55 0.53
N ILE A 13 -5.64 -4.45 1.44
CA ILE A 13 -4.88 -4.78 2.64
C ILE A 13 -4.72 -6.29 2.69
N LYS A 14 -3.48 -6.78 2.71
CA LYS A 14 -3.15 -8.20 2.80
C LYS A 14 -2.57 -8.51 4.17
N ARG A 15 -3.25 -9.36 4.93
CA ARG A 15 -2.73 -9.91 6.20
C ARG A 15 -1.91 -11.16 5.90
N TYR A 16 -0.97 -11.47 6.79
CA TYR A 16 -0.09 -12.65 6.67
C TYR A 16 0.78 -12.67 5.40
N ALA A 17 1.34 -11.51 5.04
CA ALA A 17 2.23 -11.38 3.90
C ALA A 17 3.65 -11.87 4.24
N LEU A 18 3.93 -13.14 3.93
CA LEU A 18 5.22 -13.80 4.17
C LEU A 18 6.28 -13.52 3.09
N HIS A 19 5.84 -13.07 1.91
CA HIS A 19 6.71 -12.88 0.74
C HIS A 19 7.02 -11.41 0.45
N ASP A 20 6.37 -10.48 1.14
CA ASP A 20 6.53 -9.03 0.93
C ASP A 20 7.66 -8.44 1.83
N GLY A 21 8.42 -9.32 2.50
CA GLY A 21 9.53 -8.98 3.40
C GLY A 21 9.76 -10.08 4.45
N PRO A 22 10.74 -9.93 5.35
CA PRO A 22 10.99 -10.92 6.39
C PRO A 22 9.86 -10.95 7.42
N ASP A 23 9.63 -12.11 8.02
CA ASP A 23 8.61 -12.37 9.05
C ASP A 23 7.15 -12.19 8.59
N LEU A 24 6.23 -12.07 9.56
CA LEU A 24 4.81 -11.91 9.31
C LEU A 24 4.44 -10.44 9.15
N ARG A 25 3.93 -10.05 7.97
CA ARG A 25 3.56 -8.67 7.67
C ARG A 25 2.09 -8.48 7.35
N VAL A 26 1.64 -7.23 7.52
CA VAL A 26 0.43 -6.72 6.91
C VAL A 26 0.86 -5.72 5.84
N THR A 27 0.57 -6.03 4.58
CA THR A 27 0.90 -5.18 3.44
C THR A 27 -0.30 -4.29 3.12
N VAL A 28 -0.08 -2.98 3.03
CA VAL A 28 -1.09 -2.00 2.62
C VAL A 28 -0.74 -1.53 1.21
N PHE A 29 -1.64 -1.80 0.26
CA PHE A 29 -1.48 -1.37 -1.12
C PHE A 29 -2.21 -0.04 -1.33
N MET A 30 -1.45 1.01 -1.64
CA MET A 30 -1.99 2.32 -1.96
C MET A 30 -2.57 2.33 -3.39
N LYS A 31 -3.64 3.09 -3.59
CA LYS A 31 -4.24 3.26 -4.91
C LYS A 31 -3.40 4.22 -5.75
N GLY A 32 -2.98 3.75 -6.93
CA GLY A 32 -2.32 4.56 -7.97
C GLY A 32 -0.85 4.20 -8.17
N CYS A 33 -0.45 4.04 -9.44
CA CYS A 33 0.94 3.92 -9.87
C CYS A 33 1.08 4.71 -11.18
N PRO A 34 2.01 5.68 -11.28
CA PRO A 34 2.18 6.49 -12.50
C PRO A 34 2.88 5.73 -13.63
N LEU A 35 3.31 4.48 -13.40
CA LEU A 35 3.96 3.64 -14.39
C LEU A 35 2.93 2.92 -15.27
N SER A 36 3.33 2.62 -16.50
CA SER A 36 2.56 1.85 -17.49
C SER A 36 3.22 0.50 -17.79
N CYS A 37 3.55 -0.26 -16.75
CA CYS A 37 4.24 -1.54 -16.89
C CYS A 37 3.37 -2.57 -17.64
N LEU A 38 3.98 -3.33 -18.56
CA LEU A 38 3.29 -4.34 -19.36
C LEU A 38 2.75 -5.53 -18.55
N TRP A 39 3.31 -5.78 -17.36
CA TRP A 39 3.02 -6.96 -16.52
C TRP A 39 2.85 -6.59 -15.03
N CYS A 40 2.33 -5.39 -14.76
CA CYS A 40 2.17 -4.89 -13.39
C CYS A 40 1.17 -5.70 -12.56
#